data_AF-A0A6I3G2H9-F1
#
_entry.id   AF-A0A6I3G2H9-F1
#
_cell.length_a   1.000
_cell.length_b   1.000
_cell.length_c   1.000
_cell.angle_alpha   90.00
_cell.angle_beta   90.00
_cell.angle_gamma   90.00
#
_symmetry.space_group_name_H-M   'P 1'
#
loop_
_entity.id
_entity.type
_entity.pdbx_description
1 polymer ?
#
loop_
_entity_poly.entity_id
_entity_poly.type
_entity_poly.pdbx_seq_one_letter_code
_entity_poly.pdbx_strand_id
1 'polypeptide(L)'
;PGVSRSGATIAMGRLLGYSREAALRYSFLLALPAVFGSGLYELKGAIADTSTTQAFSLPETLLATAIAFVIGYAVIAWILKYVTTKSFAPFIAYRIGLGTLLLIALSTGMIS
;
A
#
# COMPACT_ATOMS: atom_id res chain seq x y z
N PRO A 1 -12.04 2.88 -0.83
CA PRO A 1 -10.92 2.79 -1.80
C PRO A 1 -10.18 1.44 -1.69
N GLY A 2 -9.93 0.72 -2.78
CA GLY A 2 -9.35 -0.65 -2.70
C GLY A 2 -8.52 -1.10 -3.91
N VAL A 3 -8.38 -0.26 -4.93
CA VAL A 3 -7.50 -0.55 -6.07
C VAL A 3 -6.05 -0.36 -5.63
N SER A 4 -5.27 -1.44 -5.66
CA SER A 4 -3.84 -1.38 -5.37
C SER A 4 -3.11 -0.59 -6.46
N ARG A 5 -2.53 0.55 -6.08
CA ARG A 5 -1.64 1.35 -6.94
C ARG A 5 -0.53 0.48 -7.54
N SER A 6 0.15 -0.31 -6.70
CA SER A 6 1.24 -1.16 -7.17
C SER A 6 0.72 -2.27 -8.09
N GLY A 7 -0.40 -2.91 -7.76
CA GLY A 7 -1.03 -3.91 -8.61
C GLY A 7 -1.41 -3.38 -10.00
N ALA A 8 -2.02 -2.20 -10.07
CA ALA A 8 -2.43 -1.58 -11.35
C ALA A 8 -1.23 -1.23 -12.23
N THR A 9 -0.21 -0.59 -11.65
CA THR A 9 1.01 -0.20 -12.38
C THR A 9 1.83 -1.41 -12.82
N ILE A 10 1.94 -2.45 -11.99
CA ILE A 10 2.61 -3.70 -12.34
C ILE A 10 1.84 -4.43 -13.43
N ALA A 11 0.51 -4.53 -13.33
CA ALA A 11 -0.33 -5.18 -14.33
C ALA A 11 -0.15 -4.52 -15.70
N MET A 12 -0.21 -3.18 -15.75
CA MET A 12 0.04 -2.45 -16.99
C MET A 12 1.46 -2.68 -17.51
N GLY A 13 2.47 -2.61 -16.65
CA GLY A 13 3.85 -2.88 -17.05
C GLY A 13 4.05 -4.29 -17.61
N ARG A 14 3.36 -5.28 -17.06
CA ARG A 14 3.36 -6.66 -17.58
C ARG A 14 2.63 -6.78 -18.92
N LEU A 15 1.52 -6.07 -19.11
CA LEU A 15 0.81 -6.01 -20.40
C LEU A 15 1.67 -5.36 -21.49
N LEU A 16 2.49 -4.37 -21.13
CA LEU A 16 3.47 -3.73 -22.02
C LEU A 16 4.74 -4.57 -22.26
N GLY A 17 4.83 -5.78 -21.68
CA GLY A 17 5.94 -6.70 -21.90
C GLY A 17 7.14 -6.56 -20.95
N TYR A 18 7.13 -5.62 -19.99
CA TYR A 18 8.22 -5.50 -19.02
C TYR A 18 8.32 -6.72 -18.11
N SER A 19 9.53 -7.10 -17.70
CA SER A 19 9.72 -8.19 -16.72
C SER A 19 9.01 -7.88 -15.39
N ARG A 20 8.71 -8.91 -14.59
CA ARG A 20 8.07 -8.74 -13.27
C ARG A 20 8.88 -7.83 -12.36
N GLU A 21 10.19 -7.99 -12.36
CA GLU A 21 11.12 -7.16 -11.59
C GLU A 21 11.13 -5.71 -12.08
N ALA A 22 11.23 -5.48 -13.39
CA ALA A 22 11.22 -4.13 -13.96
C ALA A 22 9.90 -3.41 -13.68
N ALA A 23 8.76 -4.07 -13.88
CA ALA A 23 7.45 -3.52 -13.60
C ALA A 23 7.26 -3.18 -12.10
N LEU A 24 7.75 -4.04 -11.19
CA LEU A 24 7.71 -3.81 -9.75
C LEU A 24 8.60 -2.63 -9.33
N ARG A 25 9.83 -2.56 -9.84
CA ARG A 25 10.74 -1.42 -9.56
C ARG A 25 10.16 -0.11 -10.04
N TYR A 26 9.65 -0.09 -11.27
CA TYR A 26 9.00 1.09 -11.83
C TYR A 26 7.79 1.52 -10.99
N SER A 27 6.98 0.56 -10.56
CA SER A 27 5.83 0.80 -9.66
C SER A 27 6.23 1.50 -8.35
N PHE A 28 7.35 1.08 -7.73
CA PHE A 28 7.84 1.72 -6.51
C PHE A 28 8.43 3.11 -6.76
N LEU A 29 9.17 3.31 -7.85
CA LEU A 29 9.71 4.63 -8.20
C LEU A 29 8.59 5.63 -8.50
N LEU A 30 7.58 5.20 -9.27
CA LEU A 30 6.40 6.02 -9.57
C LEU A 30 5.61 6.37 -8.30
N ALA A 31 5.62 5.49 -7.30
CA ALA A 31 4.91 5.71 -6.04
C ALA A 31 5.53 6.78 -5.15
N LEU A 32 6.85 6.98 -5.21
CA LEU A 32 7.57 7.91 -4.32
C LEU A 32 6.95 9.31 -4.27
N PRO A 33 6.81 10.05 -5.40
CA PRO A 33 6.27 11.40 -5.36
C PRO A 33 4.82 11.43 -4.90
N ALA A 34 3.99 10.48 -5.36
CA ALA A 34 2.57 10.44 -5.02
C ALA A 34 2.34 10.13 -3.53
N VAL A 35 3.00 9.10 -2.99
CA VAL A 35 2.84 8.68 -1.59
C VAL A 35 3.44 9.71 -0.66
N PHE A 36 4.65 10.19 -0.95
CA PHE A 36 5.33 11.17 -0.11
C PHE A 36 4.55 12.49 -0.07
N GLY A 37 4.07 12.96 -1.23
CA GLY A 37 3.20 14.13 -1.33
C GLY A 37 1.89 13.96 -0.55
N SER A 38 1.22 12.82 -0.69
CA SER A 38 0.00 12.53 0.08
C SER A 38 0.27 12.49 1.60
N GLY A 39 1.38 11.87 2.02
CA GLY A 39 1.74 11.79 3.43
C GLY A 39 2.04 13.15 4.05
N LEU A 40 2.74 14.03 3.33
CA LEU A 40 2.98 15.41 3.78
C LEU A 40 1.69 16.23 3.86
N TYR A 41 0.79 16.06 2.89
CA TYR A 41 -0.51 16.74 2.89
C TYR A 41 -1.36 16.31 4.10
N GLU A 42 -1.46 15.00 4.34
CA GLU A 42 -2.20 14.44 5.49
C GLU A 42 -1.54 14.85 6.82
N LEU A 43 -0.20 14.83 6.92
CA LEU A 43 0.51 15.25 8.12
C LEU A 43 0.22 16.72 8.46
N LYS A 44 0.18 17.60 7.45
CA LYS A 44 -0.19 19.01 7.65
C LYS A 44 -1.62 19.13 8.22
N GLY A 45 -2.56 18.36 7.68
CA GLY A 45 -3.93 18.30 8.19
C GLY A 45 -3.98 17.82 9.64
N ALA A 46 -3.28 16.71 9.94
CA ALA A 46 -3.21 16.14 11.27
C ALA A 46 -2.60 17.09 12.32
N ILE A 47 -1.59 17.88 11.96
CA ILE A 47 -1.00 18.87 12.88
C ILE A 47 -1.88 20.12 13.05
N ALA A 48 -2.57 20.55 11.99
CA ALA A 48 -3.42 21.74 12.02
C ALA A 48 -4.74 21.52 12.77
N ASP A 49 -5.19 20.26 12.85
CA ASP A 49 -6.42 19.90 13.56
C ASP A 49 -6.21 19.96 15.08
N THR A 50 -6.68 21.06 15.67
CA THR A 50 -6.59 21.36 17.11
C THR A 50 -7.81 20.87 17.91
N SER A 51 -8.68 20.08 17.27
CA SER A 51 -9.81 19.48 17.98
C SER A 51 -9.33 18.54 19.09
N THR A 52 -10.06 18.51 20.21
CA THR A 52 -9.74 17.70 21.40
C THR A 52 -9.87 16.19 21.19
N THR A 53 -10.08 15.74 19.94
CA THR A 53 -10.39 14.36 19.55
C THR A 53 -9.33 13.79 18.59
N GLN A 54 -8.09 14.25 18.69
CA GLN A 54 -6.95 13.62 18.01
C GLN A 54 -6.83 12.16 18.48
N ALA A 55 -7.06 11.21 17.59
CA ALA A 55 -7.01 9.77 17.90
C ALA A 55 -5.60 9.29 18.27
N PHE A 56 -4.57 9.97 17.77
CA PHE A 56 -3.16 9.64 18.01
C PHE A 56 -2.36 10.91 18.24
N SER A 57 -1.43 10.87 19.18
CA SER A 57 -0.49 11.94 19.45
C SER A 57 0.64 11.98 18.41
N LEU A 58 1.33 13.13 18.34
CA LEU A 58 2.49 13.29 17.45
C LEU A 58 3.62 12.27 17.73
N PRO A 59 3.99 11.96 19.00
CA PRO A 59 4.98 10.92 19.29
C PRO A 59 4.56 9.52 18.82
N GLU A 60 3.28 9.16 18.99
CA GLU A 60 2.75 7.86 18.52
C GLU A 60 2.80 7.76 16.99
N THR A 61 2.44 8.85 16.30
CA THR A 61 2.51 8.92 14.83
C THR A 61 3.94 8.80 14.33
N LEU A 62 4.92 9.45 14.99
CA LEU A 62 6.34 9.32 14.64
C LEU A 62 6.86 7.90 14.85
N LEU A 63 6.49 7.26 15.97
CA LEU A 63 6.86 5.88 16.24
C LEU A 63 6.27 4.92 15.19
N ALA A 64 4.98 5.06 14.88
CA ALA A 64 4.32 4.28 13.83
C ALA A 64 4.97 4.49 12.46
N THR A 65 5.39 5.72 12.14
CA THR A 65 6.11 6.05 10.90
C THR A 65 7.47 5.35 10.84
N ALA A 66 8.24 5.35 11.94
CA ALA A 66 9.52 4.67 12.00
C ALA A 66 9.39 3.14 11.83
N ILE A 67 8.39 2.55 12.49
CA ILE A 67 8.07 1.12 12.33
C ILE A 67 7.68 0.82 10.88
N ALA A 68 6.79 1.61 10.30
CA ALA A 68 6.35 1.46 8.92
C ALA A 68 7.51 1.60 7.92
N PHE A 69 8.48 2.49 8.18
CA PHE A 69 9.68 2.63 7.37
C PHE A 69 10.54 1.35 7.37
N VAL A 70 10.84 0.81 8.56
CA VAL A 70 11.67 -0.40 8.70
C VAL A 70 10.99 -1.61 8.05
N ILE A 71 9.71 -1.82 8.36
CA ILE A 71 8.93 -2.93 7.78
C ILE A 71 8.80 -2.75 6.27
N GLY A 72 8.48 -1.54 5.80
CA GLY A 72 8.34 -1.23 4.39
C GLY A 72 9.62 -1.52 3.61
N TYR A 73 10.77 -1.09 4.13
CA TYR A 73 12.08 -1.37 3.54
C TYR A 73 12.35 -2.87 3.46
N ALA A 74 12.15 -3.60 4.57
CA ALA A 74 12.36 -5.04 4.62
C ALA A 74 11.46 -5.80 3.62
N VAL A 75 10.19 -5.41 3.52
CA VAL A 75 9.21 -6.01 2.59
C VAL A 75 9.59 -5.71 1.14
N ILE A 76 10.00 -4.48 0.82
CA ILE A 76 10.44 -4.12 -0.55
C ILE A 76 11.67 -4.95 -0.95
N ALA A 77 12.67 -5.05 -0.06
CA ALA A 77 13.86 -5.87 -0.31
C ALA A 77 13.50 -7.34 -0.54
N TRP A 78 12.62 -7.89 0.31
CA TRP A 78 12.15 -9.26 0.18
C TRP A 78 11.35 -9.50 -1.11
N ILE A 79 10.40 -8.63 -1.44
CA ILE A 79 9.49 -8.86 -2.57
C ILE A 79 10.22 -8.69 -3.91
N LEU A 80 11.20 -7.79 -4.00
CA LEU A 80 12.10 -7.71 -5.16
C LEU A 80 12.80 -9.05 -5.41
N LYS A 81 13.29 -9.72 -4.35
CA LYS A 81 13.89 -11.06 -4.46
C LYS A 81 12.86 -12.15 -4.75
N TYR A 82 11.64 -12.03 -4.24
CA TYR A 82 10.58 -13.01 -4.46
C TYR A 82 10.15 -13.07 -5.94
N VAL A 83 9.92 -11.91 -6.57
CA VAL A 83 9.31 -11.83 -7.91
C VAL A 83 10.25 -12.23 -9.05
N THR A 84 11.55 -12.38 -8.79
CA THR A 84 12.51 -12.90 -9.76
C THR A 84 12.31 -14.39 -10.00
N THR A 85 11.82 -15.13 -8.99
CA THR A 85 11.66 -16.59 -9.04
C THR A 85 10.22 -17.07 -8.94
N LYS A 86 9.30 -16.22 -8.44
CA LYS A 86 7.90 -16.57 -8.18
C LYS A 86 6.93 -15.62 -8.89
N SER A 87 5.69 -16.09 -9.08
CA SER A 87 4.63 -15.30 -9.69
C SER A 87 3.88 -14.45 -8.66
N PHE A 88 3.10 -13.48 -9.13
CA PHE A 88 2.22 -12.70 -8.26
C PHE A 88 0.93 -13.44 -7.85
N ALA A 89 0.74 -14.70 -8.25
CA ALA A 89 -0.51 -15.42 -8.05
C ALA A 89 -0.98 -15.49 -6.59
N PRO A 90 -0.11 -15.69 -5.58
CA PRO A 90 -0.55 -15.69 -4.18
C PRO A 90 -1.15 -14.34 -3.73
N PHE A 91 -0.60 -13.22 -4.21
CA PHE A 91 -1.13 -11.89 -3.91
C PHE A 91 -2.47 -11.64 -4.60
N ILE A 92 -2.67 -12.18 -5.81
CA ILE A 92 -3.94 -12.11 -6.51
C ILE A 92 -5.00 -12.92 -5.75
N ALA A 93 -4.70 -14.17 -5.37
CA ALA A 93 -5.59 -15.03 -4.61
C ALA A 93 -5.98 -14.38 -3.27
N TYR A 94 -5.00 -13.82 -2.54
CA TYR A 94 -5.26 -13.06 -1.32
C TYR A 94 -6.22 -11.89 -1.54
N ARG A 95 -6.01 -11.09 -2.60
CA ARG A 95 -6.88 -9.93 -2.88
C ARG A 95 -8.28 -10.33 -3.33
N ILE A 96 -8.43 -11.42 -4.08
CA ILE A 96 -9.75 -11.95 -4.43
C ILE A 96 -10.47 -12.42 -3.17
N GLY A 97 -9.81 -13.21 -2.33
CA GLY A 97 -10.39 -13.70 -1.07
C GLY A 97 -10.80 -12.56 -0.14
N LEU A 98 -9.90 -11.60 0.10
CA LEU A 98 -10.18 -10.43 0.94
C LEU A 98 -11.30 -9.57 0.35
N GLY A 99 -11.28 -9.32 -0.97
CA GLY A 99 -12.31 -8.56 -1.65
C GLY A 99 -13.68 -9.20 -1.53
N THR A 100 -13.78 -10.52 -1.77
CA THR A 100 -15.02 -11.28 -1.59
C THR A 100 -15.50 -11.22 -0.14
N LEU A 101 -14.60 -11.39 0.84
CA LEU A 101 -14.94 -11.31 2.26
C LEU A 101 -15.50 -9.93 2.63
N LEU A 102 -14.89 -8.85 2.15
CA LEU A 102 -15.39 -7.50 2.38
C LEU A 102 -16.76 -7.27 1.72
N LEU A 103 -16.99 -7.80 0.51
CA LEU A 103 -18.29 -7.70 -0.17
C LEU A 103 -19.39 -8.43 0.60
N ILE A 104 -19.09 -9.61 1.16
CA ILE A 104 -20.02 -10.35 2.01
C ILE A 104 -20.30 -9.57 3.30
N ALA A 105 -19.26 -9.10 3.99
CA ALA A 105 -19.42 -8.36 5.24
C ALA A 105 -20.24 -7.07 5.04
N LEU A 106 -20.06 -6.39 3.92
CA LEU A 106 -20.83 -5.20 3.56
C LEU A 106 -22.28 -5.56 3.22
N SER A 107 -22.52 -6.64 2.46
CA SER A 107 -23.87 -7.04 2.06
C SER A 107 -24.71 -7.58 3.21
N THR A 108 -24.08 -8.14 4.25
CA THR A 108 -24.74 -8.61 5.48
C THR A 108 -24.84 -7.54 6.57
N GLY A 109 -24.27 -6.35 6.36
CA GLY A 109 -24.29 -5.25 7.33
C GLY A 109 -23.35 -5.44 8.53
N MET A 110 -22.37 -6.35 8.44
CA MET A 110 -21.34 -6.50 9.47
C MET A 110 -20.38 -5.31 9.53
N ILE A 111 -20.18 -4.64 8.40
CA ILE A 111 -19.40 -3.41 8.26
C ILE A 111 -20.19 -2.39 7.42
N SER A 112 -19.87 -1.11 7.58
CA SER A 112 -20.49 0.03 6.89
C SER A 112 -19.47 0.86 6.13
#